data_AF-A0A392U0R6-F1
#
_entry.id   AF-A0A392U0R6-F1
#
_cell.length_a   1.000
_cell.length_b   1.000
_cell.length_c   1.000
_cell.angle_alpha   90.00
_cell.angle_beta   90.00
_cell.angle_gamma   90.00
#
_symmetry.space_group_name_H-M   'P 1'
#
loop_
_entity.id
_entity.type
_entity.pdbx_description
1 polymer ?
#
loop_
_entity_poly.entity_id
_entity_poly.type
_entity_poly.pdbx_seq_one_letter_code
_entity_poly.pdbx_strand_id
1 'polypeptide(L)' 'MSGKEVAESLKEHAEMFAVFASLKLEGGVKMEELPVVCEFPDVFPEYVSDVPPEREVEFTIDLVPGTKPISMAPY' A
#
# COMPACT_ATOMS: atom_id res chain seq x y z
N MET A 1 22.21 -20.16 -1.44
CA MET A 1 20.85 -19.61 -1.62
C MET A 1 20.99 -18.29 -2.34
N SER A 2 20.44 -18.21 -3.55
CA SER A 2 20.57 -17.06 -4.46
C SER A 2 19.52 -16.01 -4.08
N GLY A 3 19.86 -14.72 -4.03
CA GLY A 3 18.90 -13.65 -3.64
C GLY A 3 17.62 -13.59 -4.50
N LYS A 4 17.66 -14.21 -5.69
CA LYS A 4 16.54 -14.36 -6.61
C LYS A 4 15.47 -15.34 -6.08
N GLU A 5 15.92 -16.42 -5.46
CA GLU A 5 15.10 -17.50 -4.88
C GLU A 5 14.36 -17.00 -3.64
N VAL A 6 15.01 -16.16 -2.82
CA VAL A 6 14.40 -15.55 -1.63
C VAL A 6 13.27 -14.59 -1.99
N ALA A 7 13.46 -13.77 -3.02
CA ALA A 7 12.45 -12.80 -3.47
C ALA A 7 11.23 -13.48 -4.12
N GLU A 8 11.45 -14.59 -4.83
CA GLU A 8 10.39 -15.40 -5.43
C GLU A 8 9.52 -16.06 -4.36
N SER A 9 10.11 -16.66 -3.32
CA SER A 9 9.36 -17.24 -2.20
C SER A 9 8.54 -16.22 -1.42
N LEU A 10 9.05 -14.99 -1.25
CA LEU A 10 8.30 -13.91 -0.60
C LEU A 10 7.11 -13.44 -1.45
N LYS A 11 7.24 -13.46 -2.77
CA LYS A 11 6.17 -13.09 -3.70
C LYS A 11 5.04 -14.13 -3.68
N GLU A 12 5.37 -15.42 -3.74
CA GLU A 12 4.39 -16.51 -3.64
C GLU A 12 3.62 -16.44 -2.30
N HIS A 13 4.32 -16.13 -1.22
CA HIS A 13 3.71 -15.91 0.09
C HIS A 13 2.77 -14.71 0.08
N ALA A 14 3.17 -13.56 -0.47
CA ALA A 14 2.30 -12.37 -0.57
C ALA A 14 1.02 -12.64 -1.38
N GLU A 15 1.15 -13.36 -2.50
CA GLU A 15 0.01 -13.74 -3.35
C GLU A 15 -0.96 -14.69 -2.62
N MET A 16 -0.45 -15.68 -1.88
CA MET A 16 -1.27 -16.57 -1.05
C MET A 16 -2.05 -15.79 0.03
N PHE A 17 -1.40 -14.83 0.68
CA PHE A 17 -2.05 -14.00 1.70
C PHE A 17 -3.14 -13.11 1.12
N ALA A 18 -2.92 -12.52 -0.07
CA ALA A 18 -3.92 -11.71 -0.75
C ALA A 18 -5.17 -12.53 -1.09
N VAL A 19 -5.01 -13.72 -1.66
CA VAL A 19 -6.14 -14.62 -1.98
C VAL A 19 -6.89 -15.04 -0.72
N PHE A 20 -6.17 -15.40 0.35
CA PHE A 20 -6.78 -15.78 1.62
C PHE A 20 -7.55 -14.64 2.28
N ALA A 21 -7.01 -13.42 2.23
CA ALA A 21 -7.70 -12.22 2.72
C ALA A 21 -8.97 -11.95 1.91
N SER A 22 -8.94 -12.07 0.58
CA SER A 22 -10.12 -11.92 -0.27
C SER A 22 -11.21 -12.95 0.04
N LEU A 23 -10.84 -14.22 0.24
CA LEU A 23 -11.77 -15.28 0.61
C LEU A 23 -12.43 -15.04 1.98
N LYS A 24 -11.67 -14.53 2.97
CA LYS A 24 -12.22 -14.17 4.28
C LYS A 24 -13.15 -12.97 4.22
N LEU A 25 -12.82 -11.97 3.41
CA LEU A 25 -13.61 -10.75 3.25
C LEU A 25 -14.96 -11.05 2.56
N GLU A 26 -14.97 -12.00 1.60
CA GLU A 26 -16.21 -12.51 1.00
C GLU A 26 -17.10 -13.26 2.03
N GLY A 27 -16.49 -13.91 3.02
CA GLY A 27 -17.18 -14.59 4.12
C GLY A 27 -17.81 -13.69 5.18
N GLY A 28 -17.77 -12.36 4.99
CA GLY A 28 -18.33 -11.37 5.92
C GLY A 28 -17.43 -11.02 7.10
N VAL A 29 -16.16 -11.49 7.09
CA VAL A 29 -15.15 -11.06 8.06
C VAL A 29 -14.76 -9.62 7.74
N LYS A 30 -14.79 -8.76 8.75
CA LYS A 30 -14.38 -7.36 8.57
C LYS A 30 -12.87 -7.26 8.40
N MET A 31 -12.40 -6.24 7.68
CA MET A 31 -10.97 -6.06 7.44
C MET A 31 -10.20 -5.89 8.76
N GLU A 32 -10.80 -5.22 9.74
CA GLU A 32 -10.27 -5.02 11.09
C GLU A 32 -10.08 -6.32 11.89
N GLU A 33 -10.72 -7.43 11.49
CA GLU A 33 -10.59 -8.75 12.14
C GLU A 33 -9.53 -9.64 11.49
N LEU A 34 -8.90 -9.18 10.39
CA LEU A 34 -7.82 -9.91 9.76
C LEU A 34 -6.57 -9.85 10.66
N PRO A 35 -5.93 -10.99 10.98
CA PRO A 35 -4.76 -11.02 11.87
C PRO A 35 -3.65 -10.05 11.47
N VAL A 36 -3.39 -9.92 10.17
CA VAL A 36 -2.39 -8.97 9.63
C VAL A 36 -2.77 -7.50 9.90
N VAL A 37 -4.06 -7.15 9.90
CA VAL A 37 -4.49 -5.78 10.21
C VAL A 37 -4.32 -5.52 11.71
N CYS A 38 -4.66 -6.51 12.55
CA CYS A 38 -4.47 -6.41 14.00
C CYS A 38 -2.99 -6.37 14.43
N GLU A 39 -2.09 -7.05 13.71
CA GLU A 39 -0.66 -7.07 13.98
C GLU A 39 0.06 -5.77 13.61
N PHE A 40 -0.50 -4.98 12.68
CA PHE A 40 0.11 -3.76 12.16
C PHE A 40 -0.84 -2.54 12.28
N PRO A 41 -1.23 -2.13 13.49
CA PRO A 41 -2.19 -1.03 13.71
C PRO A 41 -1.67 0.32 13.22
N ASP A 42 -0.34 0.53 13.23
CA ASP A 42 0.29 1.77 12.75
C ASP A 42 0.27 1.89 11.22
N VAL A 43 0.20 0.76 10.51
CA VAL A 43 0.15 0.69 9.04
C VAL A 43 -1.28 0.75 8.52
N PHE A 44 -2.23 0.20 9.28
CA PHE A 44 -3.66 0.19 8.98
C PHE A 44 -4.46 0.92 10.06
N PRO A 45 -4.27 2.23 10.23
CA PRO A 45 -5.04 2.99 11.21
C PRO A 45 -6.51 3.10 10.79
N GLU A 46 -7.42 3.13 11.77
CA GLU A 46 -8.85 3.31 11.54
C GLU A 46 -9.19 4.66 10.89
N TYR A 47 -8.29 5.64 11.05
CA TYR A 47 -8.36 6.95 10.41
C TYR A 47 -7.09 7.23 9.62
N VAL A 48 -7.24 7.63 8.36
CA VAL A 48 -6.12 8.02 7.49
C VAL A 48 -5.81 9.51 7.69
N SER A 49 -4.53 9.85 7.82
CA SER A 49 -4.08 11.25 7.83
C SER A 49 -4.23 11.87 6.44
N ASP A 50 -4.82 13.06 6.35
CA ASP A 50 -4.88 13.85 5.10
C ASP A 50 -3.50 14.34 4.66
N VAL A 51 -2.53 14.37 5.59
CA VAL A 51 -1.15 14.79 5.33
C VAL A 51 -0.31 13.55 5.02
N PRO A 52 0.48 13.56 3.93
CA PRO A 52 1.40 12.47 3.65
C PRO A 52 2.39 12.29 4.80
N PRO A 53 2.77 11.05 5.15
CA PRO A 53 3.77 10.80 6.18
C PRO A 53 5.09 11.49 5.88
N GLU A 54 5.86 11.79 6.93
CA GLU A 54 7.23 12.28 6.75
C GLU A 54 8.04 11.25 5.96
N ARG A 55 8.62 11.70 4.83
CA ARG A 55 9.48 10.87 4.00
C ARG A 55 10.93 11.14 4.40
N GLU A 56 11.71 10.08 4.55
CA GLU A 56 13.15 10.19 4.83
C GLU A 56 13.94 10.86 3.68
N VAL A 57 13.36 10.89 2.48
CA VAL A 57 13.96 11.47 1.29
C VAL A 57 13.04 12.50 0.63
N GLU A 58 13.66 13.53 0.08
CA GLU A 58 12.97 14.56 -0.69
C GLU A 58 12.51 13.97 -2.02
N PHE A 59 11.20 14.06 -2.31
CA PHE A 59 10.62 13.50 -3.52
C PHE A 59 10.57 14.58 -4.61
N THR A 60 11.10 14.26 -5.79
CA THR A 60 11.01 15.11 -6.99
C THR A 60 10.00 14.54 -7.96
N ILE A 61 9.32 15.41 -8.71
CA ILE A 61 8.44 15.01 -9.81
C ILE A 61 9.15 15.38 -11.10
N ASP A 62 9.60 14.37 -11.84
CA ASP A 62 10.24 14.57 -13.13
C ASP A 62 9.18 14.90 -14.18
N LEU A 63 9.33 16.06 -14.81
CA LEU A 63 8.45 16.50 -15.87
C LEU A 63 9.06 16.17 -17.23
N VAL A 64 8.23 15.70 -18.15
CA VAL A 64 8.60 15.62 -19.56
C VAL A 64 8.97 17.03 -20.05
N PRO A 65 10.10 17.23 -20.77
CA PRO A 65 10.46 18.53 -21.30
C PRO A 65 9.31 19.16 -22.11
N GLY A 66 8.96 20.40 -21.77
CA GLY A 66 7.84 21.13 -22.39
C GLY A 66 6.52 21.08 -21.63
N THR A 67 6.45 20.37 -20.50
CA THR A 67 5.31 20.44 -19.57
C THR A 67 5.10 21.88 -19.08
N LYS A 68 3.87 22.38 -19.16
CA LYS A 68 3.48 23.71 -18.68
C LYS A 68 2.59 23.60 -17.44
N PRO A 69 2.62 24.57 -16.52
CA PRO A 69 1.68 24.62 -15.40
C PRO A 69 0.22 24.66 -15.88
N ILE A 70 -0.66 23.98 -15.14
CA ILE A 70 -2.11 24.02 -15.34
C ILE A 70 -2.78 24.63 -14.11
N SER A 71 -3.84 25.40 -14.32
CA SER A 71 -4.65 26.00 -13.26
C SER A 71 -6.12 25.81 -13.59
N MET A 72 -6.92 25.32 -12.63
CA MET A 72 -8.37 25.21 -12.73
C MET A 72 -9.02 25.88 -11.52
N ALA A 73 -10.17 26.52 -11.72
CA ALA A 73 -10.94 27.09 -10.62
C ALA A 73 -11.54 25.96 -9.76
N PRO A 74 -11.71 26.16 -8.43
CA PRO A 74 -12.48 25.25 -7.60
C PRO A 74 -13.93 25.09 -8.10
N TYR A 75 -14.56 23.98 -7.74
CA TYR A 75 -15.95 23.67 -8.05
C TYR A 75 -16.96 24.59 -7.35
#